data_AF-A0A5B7FXE6-F1
#
_entry.id   AF-A0A5B7FXE6-F1
#
_cell.length_a   1.000
_cell.length_b   1.000
_cell.length_c   1.000
_cell.angle_alpha   90.00
_cell.angle_beta   90.00
_cell.angle_gamma   90.00
#
_symmetry.space_group_name_H-M   'P 1'
#
loop_
_entity.id
_entity.type
_entity.pdbx_description
1 polymer ?
#
loop_
_entity_poly.entity_id
_entity_poly.type
_entity_poly.pdbx_seq_one_letter_code
_entity_poly.pdbx_strand_id
1 'polypeptide(L)'
;MKFSFFQTTFSILSYSSLPSPYHSTSQSVKSTPRLPFFRFALNFEQPNDWRLRIRFVQRRDEGSYQCQVSTHPPLIRTIHLQVVEASIQILDERGVELREKFYREGSTIELQCLVADVPTATALQLAWYHHQHRLNYDDPRGGVR
;
A
#
# COMPACT_ATOMS: atom_id res chain seq x y z
N MET A 1 10.17 -19.85 0.62
CA MET A 1 11.27 -18.97 0.14
C MET A 1 11.93 -18.31 1.35
N LYS A 2 13.15 -18.71 1.76
CA LYS A 2 13.83 -18.05 2.90
C LYS A 2 14.45 -16.72 2.45
N PHE A 3 14.09 -15.63 3.11
CA PHE A 3 14.78 -14.34 3.01
C PHE A 3 15.92 -14.30 4.04
N SER A 4 17.07 -13.74 3.69
CA SER A 4 18.14 -13.43 4.65
C SER A 4 18.76 -12.07 4.32
N PHE A 5 18.65 -11.14 5.27
CA PHE A 5 19.43 -9.91 5.29
C PHE A 5 20.86 -10.24 5.73
N PHE A 6 21.86 -9.70 5.02
CA PHE A 6 23.27 -9.78 5.41
C PHE A 6 23.54 -8.81 6.58
N GLN A 7 23.72 -9.31 7.80
CA GLN A 7 24.98 -9.14 8.56
C GLN A 7 25.01 -9.91 9.90
N THR A 8 26.08 -10.71 10.03
CA THR A 8 26.93 -11.05 11.19
C THR A 8 26.45 -12.02 12.30
N THR A 9 27.24 -13.09 12.41
CA THR A 9 27.40 -14.12 13.49
C THR A 9 26.29 -15.15 13.70
N PHE A 10 26.55 -16.39 13.26
CA PHE A 10 26.71 -17.57 14.14
C PHE A 10 27.45 -18.67 13.37
N SER A 11 28.62 -19.04 13.86
CA SER A 11 29.35 -20.24 13.45
C SER A 11 28.66 -21.46 14.04
N ILE A 12 28.40 -22.50 13.25
CA ILE A 12 28.25 -23.87 13.75
C ILE A 12 29.15 -24.76 12.90
N LEU A 13 30.19 -25.27 13.53
CA LEU A 13 30.94 -26.43 13.06
C LEU A 13 30.02 -27.65 13.16
N SER A 14 29.88 -28.42 12.09
CA SER A 14 29.40 -29.80 12.21
C SER A 14 30.16 -30.69 11.25
N TYR A 15 31.04 -31.51 11.84
CA TYR A 15 31.68 -32.67 11.23
C TYR A 15 30.67 -33.82 11.17
N SER A 16 30.51 -34.48 10.01
CA SER A 16 30.43 -35.95 9.92
C SER A 16 30.15 -36.44 8.48
N SER A 17 31.10 -37.26 8.04
CA SER A 17 31.08 -38.43 7.15
C SER A 17 29.74 -39.01 6.62
N LEU A 18 29.74 -39.22 5.29
CA LEU A 18 29.02 -40.23 4.45
C LEU A 18 27.46 -40.22 4.39
N PRO A 19 26.84 -40.49 3.22
CA PRO A 19 25.39 -40.47 3.04
C PRO A 19 24.70 -41.82 3.32
N SER A 20 23.61 -41.77 4.10
CA SER A 20 22.57 -42.81 4.27
C SER A 20 21.24 -42.28 3.69
N PRO A 21 20.33 -43.12 3.14
CA PRO A 21 19.26 -42.69 2.22
C PRO A 21 18.05 -42.02 2.86
N TYR A 22 18.11 -41.63 4.15
CA TYR A 22 17.01 -40.96 4.83
C TYR A 22 17.30 -39.46 4.96
N HIS A 23 16.71 -38.68 4.06
CA HIS A 23 16.74 -37.22 4.12
C HIS A 23 15.93 -36.73 5.33
N SER A 24 16.60 -36.36 6.42
CA SER A 24 16.02 -35.51 7.46
C SER A 24 16.51 -34.09 7.26
N THR A 25 15.60 -33.15 6.97
CA THR A 25 15.95 -31.74 6.79
C THR A 25 15.44 -30.98 8.01
N SER A 26 16.33 -30.61 8.93
CA SER A 26 15.96 -29.73 10.04
C SER A 26 15.87 -28.28 9.53
N GLN A 27 14.69 -27.66 9.63
CA GLN A 27 14.53 -26.22 9.37
C GLN A 27 14.18 -25.50 10.67
N SER A 28 15.13 -24.74 11.20
CA SER A 28 14.87 -23.78 12.28
C SER A 28 14.12 -22.57 11.70
N VAL A 29 12.87 -22.37 12.10
CA VAL A 29 12.08 -21.18 11.80
C VAL A 29 12.20 -20.24 13.00
N LYS A 30 12.95 -19.13 12.87
CA LYS A 30 12.92 -18.06 13.88
C LYS A 30 11.61 -17.31 13.72
N SER A 31 10.68 -17.48 14.65
CA SER A 31 9.51 -16.62 14.78
C SER A 31 9.97 -15.23 15.20
N THR A 32 9.97 -14.26 14.28
CA THR A 32 10.12 -12.85 14.67
C THR A 32 8.95 -12.47 15.57
N PRO A 33 9.19 -11.85 16.74
CA PRO A 33 8.14 -11.48 17.66
C PRO A 33 7.22 -10.48 16.96
N ARG A 34 5.93 -10.83 16.91
CA ARG A 34 4.87 -10.08 16.24
C ARG A 34 4.51 -8.86 17.10
N LEU A 35 5.46 -7.96 17.32
CA LEU A 35 5.25 -6.73 18.08
C LEU A 35 4.47 -5.73 17.21
N PRO A 36 3.41 -5.09 17.74
CA PRO A 36 2.55 -4.16 16.99
C PRO A 36 3.26 -2.90 16.47
N PHE A 37 4.50 -2.66 16.91
CA PHE A 37 5.30 -1.47 16.57
C PHE A 37 6.08 -1.57 15.26
N PHE A 38 6.24 -2.76 14.67
CA PHE A 38 6.99 -2.91 13.42
C PHE A 38 6.08 -2.71 12.20
N ARG A 39 6.37 -1.66 11.42
CA ARG A 39 5.67 -1.37 10.16
C ARG A 39 5.91 -2.44 9.09
N PHE A 40 7.10 -3.04 9.07
CA PHE A 40 7.50 -4.10 8.14
C PHE A 40 7.30 -5.47 8.78
N ALA A 41 6.65 -6.38 8.05
CA ALA A 41 6.47 -7.76 8.47
C ALA A 41 6.61 -8.71 7.28
N LEU A 42 7.18 -9.89 7.52
CA LEU A 42 7.15 -11.00 6.57
C LEU A 42 6.03 -11.97 6.97
N ASN A 43 5.10 -12.21 6.05
CA ASN A 43 4.01 -13.16 6.23
C ASN A 43 4.30 -14.38 5.37
N PHE A 44 4.28 -15.56 5.99
CA PHE A 44 4.39 -16.82 5.26
C PHE A 44 3.00 -17.28 4.80
N GLU A 45 2.89 -17.63 3.53
CA GLU A 45 1.71 -18.27 2.94
C GLU A 45 2.12 -19.61 2.32
N GLN A 46 1.35 -20.65 2.59
CA GLN A 46 1.63 -21.99 2.07
C GLN A 46 1.14 -22.11 0.62
N PRO A 47 1.87 -22.81 -0.26
CA PRO A 47 3.20 -23.37 -0.06
C PRO A 47 4.32 -22.38 -0.42
N ASN A 48 5.33 -22.26 0.44
CA ASN A 48 6.60 -21.57 0.17
C ASN A 48 6.54 -20.08 -0.22
N ASP A 49 5.41 -19.39 -0.09
CA ASP A 49 5.25 -17.97 -0.39
C ASP A 49 5.57 -17.10 0.84
N TRP A 50 6.31 -16.01 0.65
CA TRP A 50 6.63 -15.05 1.70
C TRP A 50 6.35 -13.65 1.19
N ARG A 51 5.44 -12.96 1.87
CA ARG A 51 4.98 -11.63 1.49
C ARG A 51 5.51 -10.58 2.44
N LEU A 52 6.13 -9.54 1.88
CA LEU A 52 6.44 -8.32 2.60
C LEU A 52 5.16 -7.51 2.79
N ARG A 53 4.78 -7.27 4.03
CA ARG A 53 3.68 -6.38 4.40
C ARG A 53 4.26 -5.12 5.04
N ILE A 54 3.88 -3.96 4.49
CA ILE A 54 4.22 -2.65 5.02
C ILE A 54 2.94 -2.00 5.54
N ARG A 55 2.89 -1.64 6.82
CA ARG A 55 1.78 -0.92 7.45
C ARG A 55 2.10 0.56 7.53
N PHE A 56 1.06 1.40 7.35
CA PHE A 56 1.19 2.86 7.37
C PHE A 56 2.28 3.32 6.39
N VAL A 57 2.09 2.96 5.11
CA VAL A 57 2.99 3.32 4.01
C VAL A 57 3.11 4.83 3.92
N GLN A 58 4.34 5.32 3.79
CA GLN A 58 4.64 6.74 3.64
C GLN A 58 5.42 6.98 2.35
N ARG A 59 5.46 8.21 1.84
CA ARG A 59 6.20 8.56 0.61
C ARG A 59 7.67 8.09 0.64
N ARG A 60 8.33 8.11 1.80
CA ARG A 60 9.71 7.61 1.96
C ARG A 60 9.88 6.10 1.79
N ASP A 61 8.79 5.34 1.84
CA ASP A 61 8.79 3.90 1.61
C ASP A 61 8.70 3.59 0.08
N GLU A 62 8.58 4.60 -0.79
CA GLU A 62 8.66 4.43 -2.26
C GLU A 62 10.06 3.97 -2.68
N GLY A 63 10.11 3.01 -3.61
CA GLY A 63 11.37 2.54 -4.15
C GLY A 63 11.36 1.07 -4.58
N SER A 64 12.55 0.57 -4.89
CA SER A 64 12.74 -0.80 -5.37
C SER A 64 12.97 -1.77 -4.21
N TYR A 65 12.10 -2.78 -4.12
CA TYR A 65 12.18 -3.87 -3.16
C TYR A 65 12.61 -5.16 -3.87
N GLN A 66 13.48 -5.94 -3.23
CA GLN A 66 13.98 -7.19 -3.79
C GLN A 66 13.61 -8.38 -2.91
N CYS A 67 13.06 -9.40 -3.56
CA CYS A 67 12.97 -10.76 -3.04
C CYS A 67 14.17 -11.55 -3.55
N GLN A 68 14.99 -12.06 -2.64
CA GLN A 68 16.15 -12.88 -2.97
C GLN A 68 16.03 -14.26 -2.32
N VAL A 69 16.25 -15.29 -3.12
CA VAL A 69 16.42 -16.67 -2.65
C VAL A 69 17.90 -17.03 -2.72
N SER A 70 18.42 -17.58 -1.62
CA SER A 70 19.83 -17.98 -1.48
C SER A 70 20.17 -19.27 -2.25
N THR A 71 20.01 -19.25 -3.56
CA THR A 71 20.48 -20.28 -4.50
C THR A 71 21.82 -19.86 -5.12
N HIS A 72 22.47 -20.78 -5.84
CA HIS A 72 23.66 -20.49 -6.64
C HIS A 72 23.34 -20.78 -8.12
N PRO A 73 23.18 -19.76 -8.99
CA PRO A 73 23.22 -18.32 -8.68
C PRO A 73 21.98 -17.84 -7.89
N PRO A 74 22.04 -16.67 -7.22
CA PRO A 74 20.90 -16.12 -6.48
C PRO A 74 19.72 -15.82 -7.41
N LEU A 75 18.54 -16.27 -7.04
CA LEU A 75 17.30 -15.89 -7.73
C LEU A 75 16.80 -14.59 -7.10
N ILE A 76 16.66 -13.55 -7.91
CA ILE A 76 16.26 -12.21 -7.48
C ILE A 76 15.02 -11.77 -8.25
N ARG A 77 14.02 -11.28 -7.52
CA ARG A 77 12.84 -10.62 -8.08
C ARG A 77 12.76 -9.21 -7.51
N THR A 78 12.78 -8.21 -8.40
CA THR A 78 12.63 -6.80 -8.05
C THR A 78 11.20 -6.34 -8.29
N ILE A 79 10.64 -5.58 -7.37
CA ILE A 79 9.34 -4.93 -7.46
C ILE A 79 9.53 -3.45 -7.10
N HIS A 80 8.95 -2.54 -7.86
CA HIS A 80 8.94 -1.13 -7.53
C HIS A 80 7.63 -0.78 -6.80
N LEU A 81 7.74 -0.30 -5.56
CA LEU A 81 6.61 0.22 -4.80
C LEU A 81 6.51 1.72 -5.09
N GLN A 82 5.45 2.13 -5.78
CA GLN A 82 5.07 3.53 -5.95
C GLN A 82 4.06 3.91 -4.88
N VAL A 83 4.30 5.01 -4.17
CA VAL A 83 3.41 5.50 -3.10
C VAL A 83 2.71 6.74 -3.61
N VAL A 84 1.42 6.61 -3.93
CA VAL A 84 0.56 7.73 -4.36
C VAL A 84 -0.24 8.27 -3.17
N GLU A 85 -0.46 9.58 -3.18
CA GLU A 85 -1.29 10.27 -2.20
C GLU A 85 -2.47 10.88 -2.95
N ALA A 86 -3.68 10.42 -2.63
CA ALA A 86 -4.87 10.87 -3.32
C ALA A 86 -5.08 12.37 -3.09
N SER A 87 -5.37 13.10 -4.16
CA SER A 87 -5.68 14.53 -4.10
C SER A 87 -7.12 14.78 -4.55
N ILE A 88 -7.76 15.76 -3.91
CA ILE A 88 -9.13 16.16 -4.18
C ILE A 88 -9.12 17.64 -4.52
N GLN A 89 -9.72 18.00 -5.63
CA GLN A 89 -9.89 19.38 -6.07
C GLN A 89 -11.35 19.63 -6.43
N ILE A 90 -11.89 20.76 -6.00
CA ILE A 90 -13.20 21.24 -6.44
C ILE A 90 -12.95 22.27 -7.52
N LEU A 91 -13.58 22.09 -8.68
CA LEU A 91 -13.47 22.98 -9.82
C LEU A 91 -14.81 23.69 -10.06
N ASP A 92 -14.72 24.88 -10.64
CA ASP A 92 -15.85 25.65 -11.11
C ASP A 92 -16.39 25.13 -12.45
N GLU A 93 -17.44 25.77 -12.96
CA GLU A 93 -18.10 25.45 -14.23
C GLU A 93 -17.17 25.54 -15.47
N ARG A 94 -16.00 26.17 -15.33
CA ARG A 94 -14.97 26.32 -16.38
C ARG A 94 -13.79 25.36 -16.16
N GLY A 95 -13.87 24.47 -15.18
CA GLY A 95 -12.79 23.56 -14.83
C GLY A 95 -11.60 24.23 -14.13
N VAL A 96 -11.79 25.43 -13.58
CA VAL A 96 -10.76 26.15 -12.82
C VAL A 96 -10.92 25.83 -11.34
N GLU A 97 -9.82 25.66 -10.62
CA GLU A 97 -9.82 25.43 -9.17
C GLU A 97 -10.67 26.48 -8.44
N LEU A 98 -11.65 25.99 -7.66
CA LEU A 98 -12.62 26.83 -6.99
C LEU A 98 -11.93 27.63 -5.88
N ARG A 99 -11.95 28.95 -6.05
CA ARG A 99 -11.62 29.93 -5.01
C ARG A 99 -12.88 30.62 -4.54
N GLU A 100 -12.73 31.59 -3.64
CA GLU A 100 -13.85 32.43 -3.22
C GLU A 100 -14.51 33.08 -4.44
N LYS A 101 -15.78 32.72 -4.66
CA LYS A 101 -16.62 33.21 -5.75
C LYS A 101 -17.94 33.71 -5.16
N PHE A 102 -18.43 34.80 -5.72
CA PHE A 102 -19.71 35.39 -5.35
C PHE A 102 -20.75 35.07 -6.42
N TYR A 103 -21.87 34.49 -6.00
CA TYR A 103 -22.99 34.16 -6.88
C TYR A 103 -24.19 35.01 -6.50
N ARG A 104 -25.04 35.34 -7.48
CA ARG A 104 -26.31 36.01 -7.19
C ARG A 104 -27.28 35.02 -6.58
N GLU A 105 -28.09 35.49 -5.65
CA GLU A 105 -29.19 34.70 -5.10
C GLU A 105 -30.08 34.15 -6.23
N GLY A 106 -30.45 32.88 -6.12
CA GLY A 106 -31.22 32.16 -7.13
C GLY A 106 -30.42 31.64 -8.34
N SER A 107 -29.10 31.90 -8.40
CA SER A 107 -28.24 31.28 -9.41
C SER A 107 -27.97 29.82 -9.10
N THR A 108 -27.91 28.98 -10.14
CA THR A 108 -27.44 27.60 -10.02
C THR A 108 -25.91 27.58 -10.07
N ILE A 109 -25.28 26.86 -9.15
CA ILE A 109 -23.83 26.67 -9.10
C ILE A 109 -23.52 25.27 -9.62
N GLU A 110 -22.60 25.18 -10.58
CA GLU A 110 -22.08 23.91 -11.07
C GLU A 110 -20.66 23.71 -10.52
N LEU A 111 -20.46 22.59 -9.82
CA LEU A 111 -19.19 22.23 -9.22
C LEU A 111 -18.77 20.85 -9.73
N GLN A 112 -17.48 20.71 -9.98
CA GLN A 112 -16.88 19.44 -10.37
C GLN A 112 -15.93 18.98 -9.27
N CYS A 113 -15.98 17.70 -8.90
CA CYS A 113 -15.02 17.09 -7.97
C CYS A 113 -14.04 16.25 -8.77
N LEU A 114 -12.79 16.69 -8.83
CA LEU A 114 -11.70 15.96 -9.45
C LEU A 114 -10.94 15.21 -8.36
N VAL A 115 -10.87 13.88 -8.49
CA VAL A 115 -10.11 13.01 -7.61
C VAL A 115 -8.99 12.37 -8.41
N ALA A 116 -7.75 12.62 -8.00
CA ALA A 116 -6.55 12.12 -8.68
C ALA A 116 -5.72 11.23 -7.74
N ASP A 117 -4.77 10.50 -8.33
CA ASP A 117 -3.78 9.68 -7.61
C ASP A 117 -4.37 8.60 -6.70
N VAL A 118 -5.51 8.02 -7.11
CA VAL A 118 -6.18 6.95 -6.37
C VAL A 118 -5.65 5.58 -6.82
N PRO A 119 -5.23 4.70 -5.88
CA PRO A 119 -4.84 3.34 -6.21
C PRO A 119 -6.00 2.56 -6.86
N THR A 120 -5.72 1.86 -7.97
CA THR A 120 -6.69 1.10 -8.78
C THR A 120 -7.52 0.09 -7.97
N ALA A 121 -7.03 -0.37 -6.83
CA ALA A 121 -7.72 -1.33 -5.96
C ALA A 121 -8.75 -0.70 -5.00
N THR A 122 -8.99 0.62 -5.08
CA THR A 122 -9.83 1.34 -4.10
C THR A 122 -11.18 1.71 -4.71
N ALA A 123 -12.28 1.15 -4.18
CA ALA A 123 -13.62 1.63 -4.49
C ALA A 123 -13.83 2.98 -3.81
N LEU A 124 -14.02 4.04 -4.59
CA LEU A 124 -14.31 5.38 -4.07
C LEU A 124 -15.82 5.58 -3.93
N GLN A 125 -16.25 6.09 -2.78
CA GLN A 125 -17.59 6.58 -2.57
C GLN A 125 -17.55 8.11 -2.44
N LEU A 126 -17.99 8.82 -3.47
CA LEU A 126 -18.02 10.28 -3.49
C LEU A 126 -19.41 10.79 -3.11
N ALA A 127 -19.45 11.80 -2.25
CA ALA A 127 -20.69 12.46 -1.83
C ALA A 127 -20.41 13.94 -1.56
N TRP A 128 -21.33 14.79 -2.02
CA TRP A 128 -21.28 16.22 -1.77
C TRP A 128 -21.97 16.57 -0.45
N TYR A 129 -21.37 17.48 0.31
CA TYR A 129 -21.92 17.99 1.56
C TYR A 129 -21.89 19.50 1.57
N HIS A 130 -23.00 20.09 2.01
CA HIS A 130 -23.06 21.49 2.41
C HIS A 130 -23.24 21.54 3.92
N HIS A 131 -22.26 22.08 4.62
CA HIS A 131 -22.12 21.95 6.08
C HIS A 131 -22.18 20.47 6.51
N GLN A 132 -23.32 20.02 7.04
CA GLN A 132 -23.54 18.64 7.48
C GLN A 132 -24.63 17.92 6.67
N HIS A 133 -25.20 18.59 5.66
CA HIS A 133 -26.27 18.05 4.85
C HIS A 133 -25.70 17.47 3.56
N ARG A 134 -26.00 16.19 3.31
CA ARG A 134 -25.66 15.53 2.05
C ARG A 134 -26.52 16.14 0.94
N LEU A 135 -25.87 16.64 -0.11
CA LEU A 135 -26.55 17.13 -1.31
C LEU A 135 -26.94 15.94 -2.19
N ASN A 136 -28.17 15.97 -2.71
CA ASN A 136 -28.69 14.94 -3.60
C ASN A 136 -28.66 15.46 -5.04
N TYR A 137 -28.20 14.64 -5.98
CA TYR A 137 -28.02 15.03 -7.39
C TYR A 137 -29.36 15.26 -8.13
N ASP A 138 -30.45 14.64 -7.63
CA ASP A 138 -31.75 14.60 -8.31
C ASP A 138 -32.71 15.75 -7.91
N ASP A 139 -32.25 16.70 -7.10
CA ASP A 139 -33.06 17.86 -6.76
C ASP A 139 -32.85 18.98 -7.80
N PRO A 140 -33.88 19.36 -8.60
CA PRO A 140 -33.77 20.46 -9.56
C PRO A 140 -33.43 21.80 -8.90
N ARG A 141 -33.49 21.89 -7.56
CA ARG A 141 -33.03 23.00 -6.74
C ARG A 141 -32.29 22.49 -5.50
N GLY A 142 -31.25 21.67 -5.69
CA GLY A 142 -30.25 21.37 -4.65
C GLY A 142 -29.45 22.62 -4.25
N GLY A 143 -30.15 23.63 -3.73
CA GLY A 143 -29.62 24.95 -3.42
C GLY A 143 -28.96 24.97 -2.05
N VAL A 144 -27.72 25.45 -2.03
CA VAL A 144 -27.09 26.02 -0.84
C VAL A 144 -27.94 27.22 -0.41
N ARG A 145 -28.59 27.11 0.75
CA ARG A 145 -29.34 28.19 1.41
C ARG A 145 -28.51 28.76 2.56
#